data_AF-A0A6A6EXX9-F1
#
_entry.id   AF-A0A6A6EXX9-F1
#
_cell.length_a   1.000
_cell.length_b   1.000
_cell.length_c   1.000
_cell.angle_alpha   90.00
_cell.angle_beta   90.00
_cell.angle_gamma   90.00
#
_symmetry.space_group_name_H-M   'P 1'
#
loop_
_entity.id
_entity.type
_entity.pdbx_description
1 polymer ?
#
loop_
_entity_poly.entity_id
_entity_poly.type
_entity_poly.pdbx_seq_one_letter_code
_entity_poly.pdbx_strand_id
1 'polypeptide(L)'
;RRSTLAGISELDHGLANHLLDYQGFRYLPLSTEVIRLLSYFYTGARPVADMTMFRRLLINGDVNNMHADHVISALEHIGIACTNLAIVSPIYTSEYGDVFNREQMNISPSNDWLNILKQLPNLSILTFEHPSHVPADLLRHTFFSIHCAIA
;
A
#
# COMPACT_ATOMS: atom_id res chain seq x y z
N ARG A 1 -2.64 -37.98 0.51
CA ARG A 1 -3.10 -36.73 -0.14
C ARG A 1 -1.94 -36.19 -0.96
N ARG A 2 -2.02 -36.25 -2.30
CA ARG A 2 -1.02 -35.66 -3.22
C ARG A 2 -1.36 -34.18 -3.38
N SER A 3 -0.57 -33.29 -2.80
CA SER A 3 -0.63 -31.86 -3.08
C SER A 3 0.02 -31.64 -4.45
N THR A 4 -0.78 -31.54 -5.50
CA THR A 4 -0.26 -31.17 -6.82
C THR A 4 0.13 -29.69 -6.78
N LEU A 5 1.30 -29.37 -7.33
CA LEU A 5 1.80 -28.04 -7.67
C LEU A 5 0.83 -27.18 -8.52
N ALA A 6 -0.35 -27.70 -8.85
CA ALA A 6 -1.42 -27.05 -9.60
C ALA A 6 -2.37 -26.19 -8.73
N GLY A 7 -2.11 -26.05 -7.43
CA GLY A 7 -2.99 -25.37 -6.47
C GLY A 7 -2.54 -23.97 -6.05
N ILE A 8 -1.39 -23.47 -6.52
CA ILE A 8 -0.99 -22.07 -6.30
C ILE A 8 -1.69 -21.27 -7.40
N SER A 9 -2.53 -20.31 -7.04
CA SER A 9 -3.20 -19.48 -8.04
C SER A 9 -2.14 -18.77 -8.87
N GLU A 10 -2.35 -18.65 -10.18
CA GLU A 10 -1.48 -17.82 -11.04
C GLU A 10 -1.29 -16.42 -10.45
N LEU A 11 -2.29 -15.93 -9.71
CA LEU A 11 -2.24 -14.67 -9.02
C LEU A 11 -1.30 -14.67 -7.80
N ASP A 12 -1.27 -15.76 -7.01
CA ASP A 12 -0.29 -15.91 -5.92
C ASP A 12 1.14 -15.85 -6.48
N HIS A 13 1.39 -16.54 -7.59
CA HIS A 13 2.70 -16.52 -8.24
C HIS A 13 3.04 -15.12 -8.81
N GLY A 14 2.06 -14.47 -9.45
CA GLY A 14 2.20 -13.11 -9.95
C GLY A 14 2.59 -12.13 -8.85
N LEU A 15 1.86 -12.14 -7.73
CA LEU A 15 2.11 -11.27 -6.58
C LEU A 15 3.44 -11.60 -5.89
N ALA A 16 3.78 -12.89 -5.75
CA ALA A 16 5.04 -13.32 -5.15
C ALA A 16 6.27 -12.81 -5.91
N ASN A 17 6.19 -12.66 -7.23
CA ASN A 17 7.27 -12.11 -8.06
C ASN A 17 7.51 -10.61 -7.84
N HIS A 18 6.55 -9.91 -7.20
CA HIS A 18 6.68 -8.50 -6.84
C HIS A 18 7.11 -8.28 -5.39
N LEU A 19 7.28 -9.35 -4.59
CA LEU A 19 7.79 -9.20 -3.22
C LEU A 19 9.23 -8.67 -3.24
N LEU A 20 9.48 -7.66 -2.40
CA LEU A 20 10.78 -7.02 -2.25
C LEU A 20 11.31 -7.26 -0.84
N ASP A 21 12.61 -7.53 -0.71
CA ASP A 21 13.28 -7.58 0.57
C ASP A 21 13.58 -6.15 1.05
N TYR A 22 13.05 -5.81 2.23
CA TYR A 22 13.26 -4.54 2.91
C TYR A 22 13.52 -4.78 4.40
N GLN A 23 14.66 -4.27 4.89
CA GLN A 23 15.13 -4.47 6.26
C GLN A 23 15.11 -5.94 6.73
N GLY A 24 15.45 -6.88 5.83
CA GLY A 24 15.50 -8.32 6.12
C GLY A 24 14.15 -9.05 6.11
N PHE A 25 13.07 -8.37 5.70
CA PHE A 25 11.74 -8.96 5.56
C PHE A 25 11.20 -8.75 4.15
N ARG A 26 10.36 -9.68 3.67
CA ARG A 26 9.63 -9.49 2.41
C ARG A 26 8.40 -8.62 2.61
N TYR A 27 8.25 -7.64 1.74
CA TYR A 27 7.10 -6.74 1.66
C TYR A 27 6.51 -6.79 0.25
N LEU A 28 5.19 -6.61 0.16
CA LEU A 28 4.50 -6.39 -1.10
C LEU A 28 4.39 -4.87 -1.36
N PRO A 29 5.03 -4.32 -2.42
CA PRO A 29 4.92 -2.91 -2.75
C PRO A 29 3.54 -2.59 -3.34
N LEU A 30 2.95 -1.46 -2.94
CA LEU A 30 1.73 -0.93 -3.55
C LEU A 30 2.07 -0.18 -4.85
N SER A 31 2.69 -0.88 -5.81
CA SER A 31 2.97 -0.35 -7.14
C SER A 31 1.75 -0.44 -8.05
N THR A 32 1.82 0.23 -9.20
CA THR A 32 0.76 0.19 -10.22
C THR A 32 0.51 -1.25 -10.72
N GLU A 33 1.58 -2.03 -10.92
CA GLU A 33 1.50 -3.42 -11.36
C GLU A 33 0.84 -4.31 -10.32
N VAL A 34 1.20 -4.14 -9.03
CA VAL A 34 0.62 -4.92 -7.94
C VAL A 34 -0.86 -4.59 -7.78
N ILE A 35 -1.25 -3.31 -7.80
CA ILE A 35 -2.65 -2.91 -7.70
C ILE A 35 -3.45 -3.44 -8.89
N ARG A 36 -2.88 -3.43 -10.10
CA ARG A 36 -3.49 -4.08 -11.26
C ARG A 36 -3.67 -5.58 -11.06
N LEU A 37 -2.69 -6.29 -10.50
CA LEU A 37 -2.84 -7.72 -10.17
C LEU A 37 -3.94 -7.95 -9.12
N LEU A 38 -3.98 -7.13 -8.07
CA LEU A 38 -5.00 -7.18 -7.03
C LEU A 38 -6.41 -6.94 -7.58
N SER A 39 -6.56 -6.20 -8.69
CA SER A 39 -7.85 -6.06 -9.36
C SER A 39 -8.48 -7.37 -9.79
N TYR A 40 -7.69 -8.36 -10.18
CA TYR A 40 -8.22 -9.69 -10.48
C TYR A 40 -8.70 -10.41 -9.23
N PHE A 41 -8.11 -10.12 -8.07
CA PHE A 41 -8.54 -10.68 -6.79
C PHE A 41 -9.87 -10.09 -6.35
N TYR A 42 -9.96 -8.76 -6.23
CA TYR A 42 -11.15 -8.13 -5.66
C TYR A 42 -12.37 -8.12 -6.60
N THR A 43 -12.16 -8.26 -7.91
CA THR A 43 -13.27 -8.50 -8.86
C THR A 43 -13.74 -9.96 -8.89
N GLY A 44 -13.11 -10.85 -8.12
CA GLY A 44 -13.42 -12.28 -8.08
C GLY A 44 -12.96 -13.06 -9.33
N ALA A 45 -12.21 -12.44 -10.23
CA ALA A 45 -11.73 -13.06 -11.46
C ALA A 45 -10.68 -14.16 -11.19
N ARG A 46 -9.83 -13.98 -10.17
CA ARG A 46 -8.80 -14.94 -9.76
C ARG A 46 -8.65 -14.95 -8.23
N PRO A 47 -8.78 -16.10 -7.56
CA PRO A 47 -8.60 -16.17 -6.11
C PRO A 47 -7.11 -16.02 -5.75
N VAL A 48 -6.84 -15.61 -4.51
CA VAL A 48 -5.52 -15.69 -3.86
C VAL A 48 -5.62 -16.79 -2.81
N ALA A 49 -4.70 -17.76 -2.85
CA ALA A 49 -4.69 -18.87 -1.89
C ALA A 49 -3.89 -18.49 -0.63
N ASP A 50 -2.82 -17.71 -0.78
CA ASP A 50 -1.94 -17.32 0.32
C ASP A 50 -2.12 -15.85 0.71
N MET A 51 -3.00 -15.59 1.68
CA MET A 51 -3.19 -14.24 2.23
C MET A 51 -1.99 -13.74 3.06
N THR A 52 -1.01 -14.60 3.38
CA THR A 52 0.11 -14.20 4.26
C THR A 52 1.08 -13.23 3.59
N MET A 53 1.10 -13.18 2.25
CA MET A 53 1.89 -12.20 1.48
C MET A 53 1.46 -10.75 1.73
N PHE A 54 0.21 -10.54 2.19
CA PHE A 54 -0.33 -9.21 2.49
C PHE A 54 -0.03 -8.73 3.91
N ARG A 55 0.64 -9.53 4.74
CA ARG A 55 1.01 -9.14 6.12
C ARG A 55 1.91 -7.91 6.19
N ARG A 56 2.72 -7.71 5.16
CA ARG A 56 3.72 -6.65 5.09
C ARG A 56 3.56 -5.88 3.79
N LEU A 57 3.09 -4.63 3.89
CA LEU A 57 2.88 -3.75 2.74
C LEU A 57 3.92 -2.64 2.72
N LEU A 58 4.41 -2.32 1.52
CA LEU A 58 5.40 -1.27 1.29
C LEU A 58 4.81 -0.17 0.42
N ILE A 59 4.89 1.06 0.89
CA ILE A 59 4.59 2.26 0.12
C ILE A 59 5.91 2.92 -0.24
N ASN A 60 6.24 2.89 -1.53
CA ASN A 60 7.41 3.53 -2.12
C ASN A 60 6.98 4.70 -3.02
N GLY A 61 7.91 5.27 -3.79
CA GLY A 61 7.61 6.42 -4.64
C GLY A 61 6.63 6.15 -5.79
N ASP A 62 6.42 4.89 -6.16
CA ASP A 62 5.53 4.52 -7.27
C ASP A 62 4.08 4.92 -6.99
N VAL A 63 3.69 4.91 -5.71
CA VAL A 63 2.35 5.27 -5.25
C VAL A 63 1.97 6.71 -5.59
N ASN A 64 2.96 7.60 -5.71
CA ASN A 64 2.71 9.01 -6.01
C ASN A 64 2.14 9.23 -7.42
N ASN A 65 2.26 8.23 -8.31
CA ASN A 65 1.71 8.29 -9.66
C ASN A 65 0.28 7.73 -9.75
N MET A 66 -0.31 7.36 -8.61
CA MET A 66 -1.60 6.68 -8.51
C MET A 66 -2.66 7.56 -7.86
N HIS A 67 -3.94 7.24 -8.08
CA HIS A 67 -5.03 7.86 -7.32
C HIS A 67 -5.22 7.14 -5.99
N ALA A 68 -5.53 7.89 -4.92
CA ALA A 68 -5.84 7.35 -3.60
C ALA A 68 -6.96 6.31 -3.63
N ASP A 69 -7.98 6.51 -4.45
CA ASP A 69 -9.09 5.56 -4.59
C ASP A 69 -8.64 4.15 -5.00
N HIS A 70 -7.64 4.04 -5.89
CA HIS A 70 -7.12 2.73 -6.30
C HIS A 70 -6.36 2.03 -5.17
N VAL A 71 -5.63 2.81 -4.37
CA VAL A 71 -4.90 2.30 -3.21
C VAL A 71 -5.90 1.89 -2.12
N ILE A 72 -6.87 2.75 -1.80
CA ILE A 72 -7.91 2.49 -0.81
C ILE A 72 -8.70 1.24 -1.21
N SER A 73 -9.16 1.14 -2.45
CA SER A 73 -9.92 -0.02 -2.93
C SER A 73 -9.11 -1.31 -2.87
N ALA A 74 -7.81 -1.27 -3.17
CA ALA A 74 -6.94 -2.43 -2.96
C ALA A 74 -6.87 -2.79 -1.47
N LEU A 75 -6.66 -1.80 -0.60
CA LEU A 75 -6.55 -1.99 0.85
C LEU A 75 -7.85 -2.46 1.51
N GLU A 76 -9.03 -2.11 1.00
CA GLU A 76 -10.31 -2.66 1.49
C GLU A 76 -10.34 -4.20 1.44
N HIS A 77 -9.63 -4.79 0.48
CA HIS A 77 -9.64 -6.24 0.25
C HIS A 77 -8.48 -6.97 0.94
N ILE A 78 -7.29 -6.34 1.02
CA ILE A 78 -6.09 -6.99 1.57
C ILE A 78 -5.65 -6.43 2.92
N GLY A 79 -6.17 -5.26 3.30
CA GLY A 79 -5.67 -4.50 4.45
C GLY A 79 -5.97 -5.16 5.80
N ILE A 80 -7.02 -5.99 5.88
CA ILE A 80 -7.28 -6.82 7.07
C ILE A 80 -6.14 -7.81 7.35
N ALA A 81 -5.40 -8.25 6.34
CA ALA A 81 -4.26 -9.15 6.54
C ALA A 81 -2.98 -8.41 6.93
N CYS A 82 -2.92 -7.08 6.75
CA CYS A 82 -1.75 -6.26 6.98
C CYS A 82 -1.49 -6.02 8.47
N THR A 83 -0.29 -6.36 8.92
CA THR A 83 0.20 -6.09 10.28
C THR A 83 1.34 -5.10 10.30
N ASN A 84 2.05 -4.94 9.18
CA ASN A 84 3.22 -4.08 9.04
C ASN A 84 3.09 -3.23 7.77
N LEU A 85 3.12 -1.91 7.93
CA LEU A 85 3.20 -0.96 6.83
C LEU A 85 4.57 -0.26 6.88
N ALA A 86 5.30 -0.30 5.78
CA ALA A 86 6.54 0.46 5.61
C ALA A 86 6.33 1.56 4.57
N ILE A 87 6.68 2.79 4.91
CA ILE A 87 6.65 3.96 4.04
C ILE A 87 8.09 4.43 3.84
N VAL A 88 8.60 4.31 2.62
CA VAL A 88 10.04 4.44 2.32
C VAL A 88 10.35 5.51 1.27
N SER A 89 9.38 6.38 1.01
CA SER A 89 9.50 7.44 0.02
C SER A 89 8.75 8.67 0.52
N PRO A 90 9.14 9.88 0.05
CA PRO A 90 8.29 11.05 0.17
C PRO A 90 6.96 10.76 -0.51
N ILE A 91 5.87 11.03 0.19
CA ILE A 91 4.53 10.89 -0.33
C ILE A 91 3.95 12.29 -0.47
N TYR A 92 3.67 12.70 -1.70
CA TYR A 92 3.27 14.04 -2.02
C TYR A 92 1.81 14.26 -1.64
N THR A 93 1.59 14.87 -0.48
CA THR A 93 0.26 15.32 -0.08
C THR A 93 -0.07 16.66 -0.78
N SER A 94 -1.23 16.77 -1.41
CA SER A 94 -1.72 18.07 -1.92
C SER A 94 -2.01 19.03 -0.76
N GLU A 95 -2.11 20.34 -1.05
CA GLU A 95 -2.45 21.38 -0.06
C GLU A 95 -3.80 21.16 0.64
N TYR A 96 -4.61 20.22 0.14
CA TYR A 96 -5.95 19.90 0.64
C TYR A 96 -6.09 18.48 1.22
N GLY A 97 -4.99 17.74 1.41
CA GLY A 97 -4.97 16.48 2.16
C GLY A 97 -5.03 15.20 1.33
N ASP A 98 -5.09 15.28 0.00
CA ASP A 98 -4.97 14.11 -0.88
C ASP A 98 -3.53 13.60 -0.86
N VAL A 99 -3.35 12.32 -0.58
CA VAL A 99 -2.05 11.67 -0.33
C VAL A 99 -1.29 11.36 -1.62
N PHE A 100 -1.98 11.23 -2.77
CA PHE A 100 -1.33 10.89 -4.04
C PHE A 100 -1.78 11.84 -5.15
N ASN A 101 -0.88 12.73 -5.55
CA ASN A 101 -1.22 13.84 -6.43
C ASN A 101 -1.05 13.48 -7.92
N ARG A 102 -2.13 13.58 -8.71
CA ARG A 102 -2.04 13.64 -10.16
C ARG A 102 -3.05 14.67 -10.66
N GLU A 103 -2.56 15.89 -10.90
CA GLU A 103 -3.14 16.94 -11.73
C GLU A 103 -4.68 16.87 -11.98
N GLN A 104 -5.42 17.76 -11.30
CA GLN A 104 -6.74 18.35 -11.65
C GLN A 104 -8.01 17.92 -10.86
N MET A 105 -8.48 18.90 -10.07
CA MET A 105 -9.86 19.42 -9.99
C MET A 105 -11.01 18.56 -9.44
N ASN A 106 -10.77 17.55 -8.60
CA ASN A 106 -11.81 17.07 -7.69
C ASN A 106 -11.23 16.84 -6.29
N ILE A 107 -11.12 17.94 -5.56
CA ILE A 107 -10.48 18.00 -4.25
C ILE A 107 -11.58 17.87 -3.20
N SER A 108 -11.83 16.65 -2.74
CA SER A 108 -12.48 16.46 -1.44
C SER A 108 -11.46 16.81 -0.35
N PRO A 109 -11.80 17.67 0.63
CA PRO A 109 -10.94 17.94 1.78
C PRO A 109 -10.99 16.74 2.72
N SER A 110 -10.26 15.69 2.36
CA SER A 110 -10.17 14.43 3.09
C SER A 110 -8.70 14.14 3.28
N ASN A 111 -8.25 13.98 4.53
CA ASN A 111 -6.93 13.43 4.82
C ASN A 111 -6.96 11.95 4.45
N ASP A 112 -6.52 11.60 3.23
CA ASP A 112 -6.66 10.21 2.75
C ASP A 112 -5.82 9.22 3.54
N TRP A 113 -4.85 9.68 4.35
CA TRP A 113 -4.19 8.83 5.34
C TRP A 113 -5.16 8.23 6.34
N LEU A 114 -6.17 8.98 6.77
CA LEU A 114 -7.21 8.45 7.64
C LEU A 114 -7.97 7.32 6.94
N ASN A 115 -8.29 7.48 5.67
CA ASN A 115 -9.00 6.46 4.90
C ASN A 115 -8.10 5.23 4.64
N ILE A 116 -6.83 5.43 4.30
CA ILE A 116 -5.82 4.39 4.14
C ILE A 116 -5.66 3.60 5.44
N LEU A 117 -5.46 4.27 6.58
CA LEU A 117 -5.25 3.62 7.87
C LEU A 117 -6.50 2.90 8.38
N LYS A 118 -7.71 3.41 8.09
CA LYS A 118 -8.97 2.71 8.38
C LYS A 118 -9.06 1.34 7.71
N GLN A 119 -8.47 1.19 6.52
CA GLN A 119 -8.43 -0.10 5.82
C GLN A 119 -7.40 -1.08 6.39
N LEU A 120 -6.61 -0.67 7.39
CA LEU A 120 -5.55 -1.46 8.00
C LEU A 120 -5.85 -1.75 9.48
N PRO A 121 -6.97 -2.42 9.81
CA PRO A 121 -7.44 -2.56 11.20
C PRO A 121 -6.50 -3.40 12.09
N ASN A 122 -5.66 -4.24 11.48
CA ASN A 122 -4.70 -5.10 12.19
C ASN A 122 -3.26 -4.55 12.16
N LEU A 123 -3.07 -3.30 11.71
CA LEU A 123 -1.78 -2.66 11.68
C LEU A 123 -1.22 -2.52 13.10
N SER A 124 -0.08 -3.17 13.35
CA SER A 124 0.63 -3.09 14.64
C SER A 124 1.95 -2.35 14.53
N ILE A 125 2.55 -2.33 13.34
CA ILE A 125 3.85 -1.69 13.10
C ILE A 125 3.73 -0.78 11.88
N LEU A 126 3.97 0.51 12.08
CA LEU A 126 4.14 1.50 11.02
C LEU A 126 5.60 1.98 11.03
N THR A 127 6.32 1.69 9.95
CA THR A 127 7.69 2.17 9.74
C THR A 127 7.66 3.31 8.75
N PHE A 128 8.25 4.44 9.12
CA PHE A 128 8.43 5.58 8.23
C PHE A 128 9.94 5.85 8.09
N GLU A 129 10.48 5.59 6.91
CA GLU A 129 11.89 5.83 6.59
C GLU A 129 12.04 7.10 5.76
N HIS A 130 12.96 7.95 6.19
CA HIS A 130 13.35 9.16 5.49
C HIS A 130 14.56 8.85 4.59
N PRO A 131 14.43 8.84 3.25
CA PRO A 131 15.58 8.63 2.39
C PRO A 131 16.58 9.78 2.57
N SER A 132 17.84 9.44 2.86
CA SER A 132 18.90 10.42 3.18
C SER A 132 19.17 11.47 2.10
N HIS A 133 18.72 11.22 0.87
CA HIS A 133 18.92 12.09 -0.29
C HIS A 133 17.75 13.05 -0.56
N VAL A 134 16.65 12.97 0.21
CA VAL A 134 15.49 13.84 0.04
C VAL A 134 15.49 14.96 1.10
N PRO A 135 15.12 16.21 0.74
CA PRO A 135 14.89 17.27 1.72
C PRO A 135 13.85 16.88 2.79
N ALA A 136 14.19 17.07 4.06
CA ALA A 136 13.35 16.71 5.20
C ALA A 136 11.97 17.39 5.21
N ASP A 137 11.85 18.56 4.59
CA ASP A 137 10.60 19.31 4.53
C ASP A 137 9.50 18.59 3.76
N LEU A 138 9.85 17.79 2.73
CA LEU A 138 8.89 17.01 1.95
C LEU A 138 8.24 15.88 2.77
N LEU A 139 8.95 15.38 3.78
CA LEU A 139 8.51 14.26 4.62
C LEU A 139 7.81 14.72 5.89
N ARG A 140 8.00 15.99 6.28
CA ARG A 140 7.35 16.60 7.45
C ARG A 140 5.84 16.63 7.32
N HIS A 141 5.34 16.93 6.12
CA HIS A 141 3.90 16.92 5.83
C HIS A 141 3.31 15.51 5.91
N THR A 142 3.95 14.52 5.28
CA THR A 142 3.52 13.12 5.36
C THR A 142 3.49 12.62 6.80
N PHE A 143 4.57 12.87 7.56
CA PHE A 143 4.67 12.48 8.97
C PHE A 143 3.58 13.15 9.82
N PHE A 144 3.36 14.45 9.64
CA PHE A 144 2.32 15.17 10.37
C PHE A 144 0.91 14.65 10.05
N SER A 145 0.59 14.44 8.76
CA SER A 145 -0.72 13.92 8.34
C SER A 145 -0.99 12.51 8.86
N ILE A 146 0.03 11.65 8.87
CA ILE A 146 -0.04 10.31 9.48
C ILE A 146 -0.27 10.43 10.98
N HIS A 147 0.51 11.27 11.68
CA HIS A 147 0.37 11.47 13.11
C HIS A 147 -1.04 11.97 13.47
N CYS A 148 -1.60 12.91 12.71
CA CYS A 148 -2.97 13.37 12.87
C CYS A 148 -4.03 12.31 12.56
N ALA A 149 -3.74 11.34 11.70
CA ALA A 149 -4.67 10.26 11.38
C ALA A 149 -4.65 9.12 12.43
N ILE A 150 -3.58 9.02 13.22
CA ILE A 150 -3.42 8.02 14.29
C ILE A 150 -3.90 8.55 15.65
N ALA A 151 -3.71 9.84 15.93
CA ALA A 151 -4.03 10.51 17.20
C ALA A 151 -5.55 10.70 17.40
#